data_AF-A0A1H4RC22-F1
#
_entry.id   AF-A0A1H4RC22-F1
#
_cell.length_a   1.000
_cell.length_b   1.000
_cell.length_c   1.000
_cell.angle_alpha   90.00
_cell.angle_beta   90.00
_cell.angle_gamma   90.00
#
_symmetry.space_group_name_H-M   'P 1'
#
loop_
_entity.id
_entity.type
_entity.pdbx_description
1 polymer ?
#
loop_
_entity_poly.entity_id
_entity_poly.type
_entity_poly.pdbx_seq_one_letter_code
_entity_poly.pdbx_strand_id
1 'polypeptide(L)' 'MEVGSPVPASKRQPYAEGSHVLVRYDPEDPRELVLYGHERAAWEYAMAGMGAVFLLLGASLLIG' A
#
# COMPACT_ATOMS: atom_id res chain seq x y z
N MET A 1 21.59 -22.76 3.94
CA MET A 1 22.56 -21.64 3.99
C MET A 1 21.74 -20.38 3.78
N GLU A 2 21.68 -19.51 4.79
CA GLU A 2 20.91 -18.27 4.75
C GLU A 2 21.86 -17.10 4.46
N VAL A 3 21.49 -16.21 3.56
CA VAL A 3 22.28 -15.03 3.19
C VAL A 3 21.69 -13.83 3.92
N GLY A 4 22.49 -13.17 4.76
CA GLY A 4 22.07 -11.99 5.52
C GLY A 4 21.83 -10.79 4.62
N SER A 5 20.72 -10.07 4.84
CA SER A 5 20.43 -8.83 4.12
C SER A 5 21.45 -7.75 4.47
N PRO A 6 22.04 -7.04 3.49
CA PRO A 6 22.95 -5.92 3.72
C PRO A 6 22.23 -4.65 4.20
N VAL A 7 20.89 -4.62 4.10
CA VAL A 7 20.06 -3.47 4.48
C VAL A 7 19.45 -3.72 5.87
N PRO A 8 19.57 -2.76 6.81
CA PRO A 8 18.94 -2.88 8.12
C PRO A 8 17.44 -3.07 7.98
N ALA A 9 16.86 -3.90 8.85
CA ALA A 9 15.43 -4.13 8.88
C ALA A 9 14.69 -2.78 9.03
N SER A 10 13.93 -2.42 8.00
CA SER A 10 13.02 -1.27 8.05
C SER A 10 11.97 -1.49 9.14
N LYS A 11 11.57 -0.44 9.87
CA LYS A 11 10.47 -0.50 10.85
C LYS A 11 9.09 -0.74 10.22
N ARG A 12 8.99 -0.85 8.89
CA ARG A 12 7.71 -1.16 8.22
C ARG A 12 7.27 -2.57 8.55
N GLN A 13 5.94 -2.74 8.65
CA GLN A 13 5.28 -4.01 8.89
C GLN A 13 5.92 -5.11 8.01
N PRO A 14 6.30 -6.26 8.58
CA PRO A 14 6.82 -7.38 7.79
C PRO A 14 5.79 -7.79 6.74
N TYR A 15 6.24 -8.04 5.51
CA TYR A 15 5.40 -8.63 4.48
C TYR A 15 4.99 -10.05 4.88
N ALA A 16 3.77 -10.45 4.53
CA ALA A 16 3.31 -11.81 4.75
C ALA A 16 4.14 -12.80 3.92
N GLU A 17 4.36 -13.99 4.47
CA GLU A 17 5.08 -15.06 3.78
C GLU A 17 4.36 -15.43 2.47
N GLY A 18 5.12 -15.58 1.38
CA GLY A 18 4.58 -15.85 0.04
C GLY A 18 3.89 -14.65 -0.64
N SER A 19 3.90 -13.46 -0.05
CA SER A 19 3.33 -12.27 -0.69
C SER A 19 4.20 -11.76 -1.85
N HIS A 20 3.54 -11.30 -2.91
CA HIS A 20 4.19 -10.68 -4.06
C HIS A 20 4.22 -9.16 -3.88
N VAL A 21 5.40 -8.56 -4.07
CA VAL A 21 5.59 -7.11 -3.95
C VAL A 21 6.09 -6.56 -5.27
N LEU A 22 5.46 -5.48 -5.74
CA LEU A 22 5.91 -4.80 -6.95
C LEU A 22 7.06 -3.85 -6.58
N VAL A 23 8.25 -4.12 -7.10
CA VAL A 23 9.44 -3.31 -6.88
C VAL A 23 9.72 -2.51 -8.15
N ARG A 24 9.86 -1.19 -7.99
CA ARG A 24 10.37 -0.31 -9.04
C ARG A 24 11.69 0.28 -8.56
N TYR A 25 12.66 0.35 -9.46
CA TYR A 25 13.91 1.06 -9.22
C TYR A 25 14.06 2.14 -10.28
N ASP A 26 14.75 3.23 -9.94
CA ASP A 26 15.22 4.19 -10.93
C ASP A 26 16.51 3.64 -11.58
N PRO A 27 16.56 3.45 -12.91
CA PRO A 27 17.78 3.02 -13.57
C PRO A 27 18.91 4.06 -13.48
N GLU A 28 18.60 5.35 -13.30
CA GLU A 28 19.60 6.43 -13.15
C GLU A 28 20.15 6.51 -11.72
N ASP A 29 19.36 6.14 -10.71
CA ASP A 29 19.81 5.92 -9.32
C ASP A 29 19.30 4.59 -8.75
N PRO A 30 20.05 3.49 -8.94
CA PRO A 30 19.62 2.15 -8.53
C PRO A 30 19.54 1.96 -7.00
N ARG A 31 19.92 2.98 -6.21
CA ARG A 31 19.78 2.96 -4.75
C ARG A 31 18.39 3.34 -4.29
N GLU A 32 17.60 4.00 -5.14
CA GLU A 32 16.21 4.33 -4.85
C GLU A 32 15.29 3.16 -5.25
N LEU A 33 14.87 2.40 -4.23
CA LEU A 33 13.92 1.30 -4.38
C LEU A 33 12.55 1.73 -3.86
N VAL A 34 11.57 1.80 -4.75
CA VAL A 34 10.19 2.13 -4.42
C VAL A 34 9.36 0.84 -4.40
N LEU A 35 8.85 0.49 -3.23
CA LEU A 35 7.91 -0.62 -3.03
C LEU A 35 6.48 -0.11 -3.22
N TYR A 36 5.82 -0.57 -4.28
CA TYR A 36 4.42 -0.24 -4.53
C TYR A 36 3.51 -1.04 -3.60
N GLY A 37 2.53 -0.39 -2.97
CA GLY A 37 1.38 -1.06 -2.37
C GLY A 37 1.16 -0.90 -0.86
N HIS A 38 2.11 -0.37 -0.07
CA HIS A 38 1.89 -0.23 1.38
C HIS A 38 1.70 1.21 1.86
N GLU A 39 2.43 2.18 1.29
CA GLU A 39 2.33 3.58 1.76
C GLU A 39 1.12 4.34 1.23
N ARG A 40 0.64 4.01 0.03
CA ARG A 40 -0.53 4.68 -0.58
C ARG A 40 -1.85 4.00 -0.28
N ALA A 41 -1.82 2.73 0.11
CA ALA A 41 -3.02 1.93 0.35
C ALA A 41 -3.93 2.57 1.43
N ALA A 42 -3.35 3.11 2.50
CA ALA A 42 -4.13 3.77 3.55
C ALA A 42 -4.97 4.95 3.03
N TRP A 43 -4.39 5.77 2.15
CA TRP A 43 -5.09 6.92 1.56
C TRP A 43 -6.13 6.48 0.52
N GLU A 44 -5.80 5.46 -0.27
CA GLU A 44 -6.72 4.87 -1.24
C GLU A 44 -7.96 4.28 -0.55
N TYR A 45 -7.77 3.55 0.56
CA TYR A 45 -8.88 3.01 1.36
C TYR A 45 -9.69 4.10 2.05
N ALA A 46 -9.06 5.16 2.57
CA ALA A 46 -9.77 6.28 3.17
C ALA A 46 -10.65 7.01 2.14
N MET A 47 -10.14 7.25 0.93
CA MET A 47 -10.93 7.85 -0.16
C MET A 47 -12.07 6.94 -0.61
N ALA A 48 -11.81 5.65 -0.80
CA ALA A 48 -12.85 4.68 -1.15
C ALA A 48 -13.94 4.59 -0.07
N GLY A 49 -13.55 4.54 1.20
CA GLY A 49 -14.48 4.53 2.34
C GLY A 49 -15.33 5.81 2.40
N MET A 50 -14.73 6.98 2.20
CA MET A 50 -15.46 8.24 2.19
C MET A 50 -16.46 8.33 1.04
N GLY A 51 -16.08 7.86 -0.17
CA GLY A 51 -17.01 7.74 -1.29
C GLY A 51 -18.18 6.80 -0.99
N ALA A 52 -17.92 5.65 -0.36
CA ALA A 52 -18.97 4.71 0.05
C ALA A 52 -19.95 5.33 1.05
N VAL A 53 -19.48 6.12 2.01
CA VAL A 53 -20.34 6.85 2.96
C VAL A 53 -21.28 7.82 2.23
N PHE A 54 -20.77 8.61 1.28
CA PHE A 54 -21.61 9.53 0.52
C PHE A 54 -22.67 8.80 -0.31
N LEU A 55 -22.32 7.67 -0.92
CA LEU A 55 -23.28 6.83 -1.65
C LEU A 55 -24.40 6.31 -0.74
N LEU A 56 -24.06 5.83 0.45
CA LEU A 56 -25.04 5.33 1.43
C LEU A 56 -25.97 6.46 1.91
N LEU A 57 -25.44 7.64 2.20
CA LEU A 57 -26.24 8.79 2.61
C LEU A 57 -27.19 9.23 1.48
N GLY A 58 -26.71 9.29 0.24
CA GLY A 58 -27.54 9.62 -0.91
C GLY A 58 -28.64 8.59 -1.17
N ALA A 59 -28.32 7.29 -1.05
CA ALA A 59 -29.30 6.21 -1.19
C ALA A 59 -30.36 6.26 -0.08
N SER A 60 -29.95 6.55 1.17
CA SER A 60 -30.88 6.72 2.29
C SER A 60 -31.85 7.87 2.05
N LEU A 61 -31.38 9.00 1.52
CA LEU A 61 -32.23 10.14 1.21
C LEU A 61 -33.19 9.85 0.03
N LEU A 62 -32.76 9.03 -0.92
CA LEU A 62 -33.59 8.65 -2.06
C LEU A 62 -34.74 7.70 -1.69
N ILE A 63 -34.52 6.84 -0.68
CA ILE A 63 -35.48 5.79 -0.30
C ILE A 63 -36.41 6.24 0.84
N GLY A 64 -35.96 7.17 1.70
CA GLY A 64 -36.74 7.67 2.83
C GLY A 64 -37.47 8.97 2.52
#